data_AF-A0A0A0M333-F1
#
_entry.id   AF-A0A0A0M333-F1
#
_cell.length_a   1.000
_cell.length_b   1.000
_cell.length_c   1.000
_cell.angle_alpha   90.00
_cell.angle_beta   90.00
_cell.angle_gamma   90.00
#
_symmetry.space_group_name_H-M   'P 1'
#
loop_
_entity.id
_entity.type
_entity.pdbx_description
1 polymer ?
#
loop_
_entity_poly.entity_id
_entity_poly.type
_entity_poly.pdbx_seq_one_letter_code
_entity_poly.pdbx_strand_id
1 'polypeptide(L)'
;MCNVSISDLKQLDLTGNLLSDWKDISIICDQLQALVAIILSNNLLSCEISGPLQLKHIRILVLNNTGITWMQVEILKHSLPAMEELHLMGNNISEVKFPWADY
;
A
#
# COMPACT_ATOMS: atom_id res chain seq x y z
N MET A 1 -32.57 -3.67 -8.88
CA MET A 1 -31.35 -2.90 -9.21
C MET A 1 -30.50 -2.88 -7.97
N CYS A 2 -29.30 -3.47 -8.00
CA CYS A 2 -28.41 -3.44 -6.84
C CYS A 2 -27.84 -2.03 -6.71
N ASN A 3 -28.22 -1.31 -5.65
CA ASN A 3 -27.72 0.03 -5.37
C ASN A 3 -26.33 -0.11 -4.73
N VAL A 4 -25.30 -0.28 -5.54
CA VAL A 4 -23.90 -0.29 -5.07
C VAL A 4 -23.43 1.15 -5.02
N SER A 5 -23.13 1.65 -3.82
CA SER A 5 -22.52 2.96 -3.64
C SER A 5 -21.01 2.85 -3.77
N ILE A 6 -20.35 3.94 -4.16
CA ILE A 6 -18.88 4.02 -4.15
C ILE A 6 -18.31 3.76 -2.74
N SER A 7 -19.07 4.06 -1.70
CA SER A 7 -18.71 3.77 -0.30
C SER A 7 -18.63 2.28 0.02
N ASP A 8 -19.20 1.41 -0.82
CA ASP A 8 -19.16 -0.06 -0.64
C ASP A 8 -17.97 -0.70 -1.37
N LEU A 9 -17.17 0.09 -2.09
CA LEU A 9 -16.05 -0.40 -2.89
C LEU A 9 -15.04 -1.14 -2.02
N LYS A 10 -14.77 -2.41 -2.36
CA LYS A 10 -13.84 -3.29 -1.63
C LYS A 10 -12.45 -3.32 -2.21
N GLN A 11 -12.32 -3.09 -3.51
CA GLN A 11 -11.05 -3.14 -4.22
C GLN A 11 -10.93 -1.96 -5.18
N LEU A 12 -9.75 -1.36 -5.21
CA LEU A 12 -9.40 -0.27 -6.12
C LEU A 12 -8.07 -0.57 -6.80
N ASP A 13 -8.08 -0.58 -8.12
CA ASP A 13 -6.90 -0.77 -8.95
C ASP A 13 -6.47 0.57 -9.58
N LEU A 14 -5.26 1.00 -9.24
CA LEU A 14 -4.62 2.23 -9.71
C LEU A 14 -3.31 1.90 -10.44
N THR A 15 -3.19 0.71 -11.01
CA THR A 15 -2.00 0.28 -11.74
C THR A 15 -1.67 1.23 -12.90
N GLY A 16 -0.39 1.59 -13.04
CA GLY A 16 0.12 2.35 -14.19
C GLY A 16 -0.26 3.83 -14.19
N ASN A 17 -0.40 4.43 -13.01
CA ASN A 17 -0.60 5.88 -12.86
C ASN A 17 0.71 6.57 -12.45
N LEU A 18 0.64 7.90 -12.25
CA LEU A 18 1.76 8.73 -11.81
C LEU A 18 1.67 9.07 -10.32
N LEU A 19 1.12 8.16 -9.50
CA LEU A 19 1.06 8.37 -8.05
C LEU A 19 2.47 8.31 -7.46
N SER A 20 2.79 9.28 -6.61
CA SER A 20 4.08 9.35 -5.92
C SER A 20 3.97 9.59 -4.42
N ASP A 21 2.98 10.35 -3.96
CA ASP A 21 2.83 10.68 -2.54
C ASP A 21 1.93 9.67 -1.82
N TRP A 22 2.47 9.09 -0.74
CA TRP A 22 1.72 8.19 0.16
C TRP A 22 0.55 8.89 0.86
N LYS A 23 0.60 10.22 1.00
CA LYS A 23 -0.49 11.00 1.56
C LYS A 23 -1.75 10.95 0.68
N ASP A 24 -1.59 11.00 -0.64
CA ASP A 24 -2.73 10.91 -1.57
C ASP A 24 -3.40 9.53 -1.47
N ILE A 25 -2.59 8.48 -1.40
CA ILE A 25 -3.05 7.10 -1.18
C ILE A 25 -3.79 7.00 0.17
N SER A 26 -3.24 7.61 1.21
CA SER A 26 -3.87 7.66 2.53
C SER A 26 -5.24 8.36 2.50
N ILE A 27 -5.37 9.45 1.73
CA ILE A 27 -6.65 10.18 1.60
C ILE A 27 -7.70 9.31 0.90
N ILE A 28 -7.31 8.58 -0.14
CA ILE A 28 -8.21 7.66 -0.86
C ILE A 28 -8.73 6.58 0.08
N CYS A 29 -7.84 5.94 0.86
CA CYS A 29 -8.22 4.90 1.80
C CYS A 29 -9.09 5.42 2.95
N ASP A 30 -8.90 6.67 3.39
CA ASP A 30 -9.74 7.30 4.41
C ASP A 30 -11.14 7.68 3.87
N GLN A 31 -11.26 8.02 2.58
CA GLN A 31 -12.57 8.28 1.97
C GLN A 31 -13.34 6.99 1.68
N LEU A 32 -12.64 5.90 1.39
CA LEU A 32 -13.21 4.60 1.03
C LEU A 32 -13.04 3.61 2.19
N GLN A 33 -13.74 3.83 3.30
CA GLN A 33 -13.59 3.02 4.51
C GLN A 33 -13.95 1.53 4.35
N ALA A 34 -14.69 1.16 3.30
CA ALA A 34 -14.98 -0.23 2.97
C ALA A 34 -13.85 -0.93 2.19
N LEU A 35 -12.86 -0.17 1.70
CA LEU A 35 -11.77 -0.67 0.88
C LEU A 35 -10.87 -1.59 1.70
N VAL A 36 -10.65 -2.78 1.17
CA VAL A 36 -9.78 -3.81 1.78
C VAL A 36 -8.60 -4.18 0.89
N ALA A 37 -8.68 -3.89 -0.40
CA ALA A 37 -7.62 -4.17 -1.36
C ALA A 37 -7.28 -2.94 -2.20
N ILE A 38 -6.00 -2.60 -2.27
CA ILE A 38 -5.51 -1.52 -3.14
C ILE A 38 -4.31 -2.01 -3.97
N ILE A 39 -4.39 -1.76 -5.28
CA ILE A 39 -3.37 -2.17 -6.24
C ILE A 39 -2.74 -0.92 -6.81
N LEU A 40 -1.43 -0.77 -6.59
CA LEU A 40 -0.64 0.41 -6.92
C LEU A 40 0.50 0.09 -7.89
N SER A 41 0.44 -1.06 -8.57
CA SER A 41 1.55 -1.54 -9.40
C SER A 41 1.95 -0.52 -10.46
N ASN A 42 3.24 -0.47 -10.82
CA ASN A 42 3.74 0.43 -11.87
C ASN A 42 3.47 1.94 -11.61
N ASN A 43 3.43 2.37 -10.35
CA ASN A 43 3.46 3.79 -9.95
C ASN A 43 4.87 4.18 -9.47
N LEU A 44 5.20 5.48 -9.44
CA LEU A 44 6.50 5.99 -9.00
C LEU A 44 6.44 6.48 -7.55
N LEU A 45 6.22 5.54 -6.62
CA LEU A 45 6.02 5.88 -5.21
C LEU A 45 7.28 6.47 -4.58
N SER A 46 7.07 7.53 -3.81
CA SER A 46 8.14 8.25 -3.12
C SER A 46 8.84 7.36 -2.11
N CYS A 47 10.14 7.60 -1.96
CA CYS A 47 10.93 6.95 -0.94
C CYS A 47 10.60 7.42 0.49
N GLU A 48 10.02 8.61 0.61
CA GLU A 48 9.66 9.22 1.88
C GLU A 48 8.20 8.92 2.21
N ILE A 49 8.00 8.07 3.21
CA ILE A 49 6.68 7.81 3.79
C ILE A 49 6.46 8.87 4.88
N SER A 50 5.71 9.92 4.53
CA SER A 50 5.48 11.06 5.40
C SER A 50 4.26 10.87 6.31
N GLY A 51 4.50 10.84 7.63
CA GLY A 51 3.45 10.90 8.64
C GLY A 51 2.64 9.60 8.82
N PRO A 52 1.63 9.62 9.71
CA PRO A 52 0.77 8.46 9.93
C PRO A 52 -0.19 8.28 8.74
N LEU A 53 -0.07 7.15 8.04
CA LEU A 53 -0.98 6.83 6.94
C LEU A 53 -2.25 6.13 7.46
N GLN A 54 -3.39 6.48 6.88
CA GLN A 54 -4.70 5.90 7.19
C GLN A 54 -4.97 4.63 6.36
N LEU A 55 -4.11 3.63 6.50
CA LEU A 55 -4.21 2.35 5.77
C LEU A 55 -4.70 1.20 6.67
N LYS A 56 -5.27 1.52 7.83
CA LYS A 56 -5.66 0.58 8.90
C LYS A 56 -6.63 -0.54 8.50
N HIS A 57 -7.41 -0.36 7.43
CA HIS A 57 -8.40 -1.35 6.97
C HIS A 57 -7.91 -2.15 5.75
N ILE A 58 -6.75 -1.82 5.19
CA ILE A 58 -6.20 -2.49 4.01
C ILE A 58 -5.64 -3.85 4.42
N ARG A 59 -6.15 -4.89 3.77
CA ARG A 59 -5.75 -6.29 3.95
C ARG A 59 -4.87 -6.78 2.82
N ILE A 60 -5.09 -6.29 1.60
CA ILE A 60 -4.33 -6.66 0.40
C ILE A 60 -3.69 -5.40 -0.19
N LEU A 61 -2.37 -5.38 -0.26
CA LEU A 61 -1.59 -4.29 -0.85
C LEU A 61 -0.66 -4.82 -1.94
N VAL A 62 -0.84 -4.30 -3.16
CA VAL A 62 -0.03 -4.71 -4.31
C VAL A 62 0.84 -3.55 -4.78
N LEU A 63 2.16 -3.72 -4.65
CA LEU A 63 3.19 -2.71 -4.93
C LEU A 63 4.21 -3.20 -5.96
N ASN A 64 3.79 -4.02 -6.92
CA ASN A 64 4.70 -4.55 -7.93
C ASN A 64 5.26 -3.42 -8.81
N ASN A 65 6.56 -3.49 -9.14
CA ASN A 65 7.25 -2.51 -10.00
C ASN A 65 7.03 -1.05 -9.56
N THR A 66 7.06 -0.77 -8.26
CA THR A 66 6.90 0.59 -7.71
C THR A 66 8.22 1.24 -7.31
N GLY A 67 9.32 0.46 -7.33
CA GLY A 67 10.62 0.89 -6.83
C GLY A 67 10.73 0.87 -5.30
N ILE A 68 9.71 0.36 -4.59
CA ILE A 68 9.73 0.30 -3.13
C ILE A 68 10.85 -0.64 -2.62
N THR A 69 11.61 -0.15 -1.65
CA THR A 69 12.68 -0.90 -0.98
C THR A 69 12.16 -1.64 0.25
N TRP A 70 12.87 -2.68 0.70
CA TRP A 70 12.50 -3.40 1.93
C TRP A 70 12.47 -2.48 3.17
N MET A 71 13.38 -1.51 3.25
CA MET A 71 13.38 -0.53 4.35
C MET A 71 12.10 0.31 4.39
N GLN A 72 11.54 0.67 3.23
CA GLN A 72 10.27 1.37 3.16
C GLN A 72 9.09 0.46 3.54
N VAL A 73 9.15 -0.82 3.20
CA VAL A 73 8.15 -1.81 3.66
C VAL A 73 8.11 -1.88 5.19
N GLU A 74 9.28 -1.91 5.85
CA GLU A 74 9.36 -1.90 7.32
C GLU A 74 8.78 -0.61 7.93
N ILE A 75 8.99 0.55 7.31
CA ILE A 75 8.36 1.81 7.74
C ILE A 75 6.84 1.74 7.55
N LEU A 76 6.39 1.27 6.38
CA LEU A 76 4.99 1.21 5.98
C LEU A 76 4.17 0.25 6.87
N LYS A 77 4.80 -0.82 7.37
CA LYS A 77 4.20 -1.83 8.24
C LYS A 77 3.42 -1.24 9.41
N HIS A 78 3.91 -0.15 10.01
CA HIS A 78 3.24 0.51 11.13
C HIS A 78 1.86 1.09 10.78
N SER A 79 1.62 1.38 9.49
CA SER A 79 0.34 1.88 8.99
C SER A 79 -0.60 0.78 8.52
N LEU A 80 -0.17 -0.49 8.53
CA LEU A 80 -0.86 -1.63 7.94
C LEU A 80 -1.18 -2.74 8.99
N PRO A 81 -1.88 -2.42 10.08
CA PRO A 81 -2.15 -3.36 11.18
C PRO A 81 -3.04 -4.55 10.79
N ALA A 82 -3.83 -4.45 9.70
CA ALA A 82 -4.75 -5.48 9.25
C ALA A 82 -4.26 -6.25 8.01
N MET A 83 -3.01 -6.04 7.59
CA MET A 83 -2.51 -6.58 6.32
C MET A 83 -2.31 -8.10 6.38
N GLU A 84 -2.79 -8.77 5.33
CA GLU A 84 -2.75 -10.21 5.14
C GLU A 84 -1.94 -10.60 3.91
N GLU A 85 -1.97 -9.77 2.86
CA GLU A 85 -1.31 -10.03 1.59
C GLU A 85 -0.51 -8.81 1.13
N LEU A 86 0.77 -9.00 0.83
CA LEU A 86 1.68 -7.98 0.32
C LEU A 86 2.43 -8.50 -0.91
N HIS A 87 2.30 -7.81 -2.04
CA HIS A 87 2.93 -8.19 -3.30
C HIS A 87 4.01 -7.17 -3.68
N LEU A 88 5.23 -7.65 -3.87
CA LEU A 88 6.44 -6.82 -4.08
C LEU A 88 7.24 -7.21 -5.32
N MET A 89 6.65 -7.92 -6.29
CA MET A 89 7.33 -8.39 -7.49
C MET A 89 7.98 -7.21 -8.24
N GLY A 90 9.21 -7.41 -8.73
CA GLY A 90 9.88 -6.48 -9.65
C GLY A 90 10.36 -5.17 -9.02
N ASN A 91 10.50 -5.13 -7.68
CA ASN A 91 11.12 -4.01 -6.97
C ASN A 91 12.63 -4.19 -6.71
N ASN A 92 13.27 -5.19 -7.34
CA ASN A 92 14.69 -5.52 -7.15
C ASN A 92 15.10 -5.72 -5.67
N ILE A 93 14.20 -6.19 -4.82
CA ILE A 93 14.48 -6.51 -3.43
C ILE A 93 15.31 -7.80 -3.41
N SER A 94 16.61 -7.68 -3.11
CA SER A 94 17.54 -8.81 -3.04
C SER A 94 17.71 -9.38 -1.64
N GLU A 95 17.31 -8.64 -0.60
CA GLU A 95 17.50 -9.01 0.79
C GLU A 95 16.33 -8.50 1.64
N VAL A 96 15.92 -9.33 2.60
CA VAL A 96 14.89 -9.04 3.60
C VAL A 96 15.59 -8.96 4.95
N LYS A 97 15.72 -7.74 5.49
CA LYS A 97 16.35 -7.51 6.79
C LYS A 97 15.30 -7.34 7.86
N PHE A 98 15.46 -8.08 8.95
CA PHE A 98 14.65 -7.92 10.15
C PHE A 98 15.51 -7.23 11.21
N PRO A 99 15.18 -6.01 11.64
CA PRO A 99 15.98 -5.25 12.61
C PRO A 99 16.20 -5.95 13.97
N TRP A 100 15.50 -7.06 14.21
CA TRP A 100 15.50 -7.85 15.44
C TRP A 100 16.11 -9.25 15.27
N ALA A 101 16.49 -9.66 14.07
CA ALA A 101 17.04 -10.99 13.80
C ALA A 101 18.58 -11.05 13.83
N ASP A 102 19.26 -9.91 14.01
CA ASP A 102 20.72 -9.80 14.11
C ASP A 102 21.24 -9.95 15.57
N TYR A 103 20.47 -10.57 16.47
CA TYR A 103 20.82 -10.83 17.88
C TYR A 103 20.83 -12.33 18.22
#